data_AF-A0AAX3ED42-F1
#
_entry.id   AF-A0AAX3ED42-F1
#
_cell.length_a   1.000
_cell.length_b   1.000
_cell.length_c   1.000
_cell.angle_alpha   90.00
_cell.angle_beta   90.00
_cell.angle_gamma   90.00
#
_symmetry.space_group_name_H-M   'P 1'
#
loop_
_entity.id
_entity.type
_entity.pdbx_description
1 polymer ?
#
loop_
_entity_poly.entity_id
_entity_poly.type
_entity_poly.pdbx_seq_one_letter_code
_entity_poly.pdbx_strand_id
1 'polypeptide(L)'
;MTVPRSAAELPVKYERAEGSARHGRAIYEVAGSGLYQVTAAKGEFAVSTLTQSGWTELITLDESDGVSNALEAMQIWLGIQTPTPPAGDSAAGERSGADG
;
A
#
# COMPACT_ATOMS: atom_id res chain seq x y z
N MET A 1 11.51 10.18 -5.30
CA MET A 1 11.71 9.22 -4.19
C MET A 1 10.95 7.96 -4.54
N THR A 2 11.54 6.78 -4.35
CA THR A 2 10.94 5.50 -4.75
C THR A 2 10.12 4.96 -3.60
N VAL A 3 8.80 4.90 -3.75
CA VAL A 3 7.92 4.20 -2.80
C VAL A 3 8.28 2.71 -2.87
N PRO A 4 8.46 2.02 -1.72
CA PRO A 4 8.69 0.57 -1.70
C PRO A 4 7.59 -0.15 -2.47
N ARG A 5 7.97 -1.11 -3.31
CA ARG A 5 7.01 -1.84 -4.16
C ARG A 5 6.27 -2.95 -3.41
N SER A 6 6.84 -3.43 -2.30
CA SER A 6 6.30 -4.54 -1.52
C SER A 6 6.11 -4.15 -0.05
N ALA A 7 4.93 -4.44 0.48
CA ALA A 7 4.64 -4.28 1.89
C ALA A 7 5.43 -5.27 2.76
N ALA A 8 5.79 -6.44 2.23
CA ALA A 8 6.57 -7.46 2.95
C ALA A 8 8.03 -7.04 3.22
N GLU A 9 8.52 -6.04 2.48
CA GLU A 9 9.86 -5.50 2.62
C GLU A 9 9.90 -4.28 3.56
N LEU A 10 8.74 -3.82 4.05
CA LEU A 10 8.68 -2.68 4.95
C LEU A 10 9.13 -3.06 6.36
N PRO A 11 9.96 -2.23 7.02
CA PRO A 11 10.25 -2.40 8.44
C PRO A 11 8.97 -2.30 9.28
N VAL A 12 8.64 -3.39 9.98
CA VAL A 12 7.55 -3.41 10.96
C VAL A 12 8.06 -2.85 12.28
N LYS A 13 7.47 -1.74 12.75
CA LYS A 13 7.82 -1.08 14.01
C LYS A 13 7.00 -1.57 15.18
N TYR A 14 5.80 -2.07 14.91
CA TYR A 14 4.90 -2.58 15.91
C TYR A 14 3.97 -3.60 15.28
N GLU A 15 3.76 -4.71 15.96
CA GLU A 15 2.78 -5.70 15.57
C GLU A 15 2.02 -6.20 16.80
N ARG A 16 0.71 -6.34 16.62
CA ARG A 16 -0.21 -6.94 17.57
C ARG A 16 -1.18 -7.80 16.77
N ALA A 17 -1.15 -9.10 17.04
CA ALA A 17 -2.13 -10.03 16.50
C ALA A 17 -3.55 -9.67 16.96
N GLU A 18 -4.52 -9.93 16.09
CA GLU A 18 -5.94 -9.88 16.46
C GLU A 18 -6.23 -10.96 17.52
N GLY A 19 -7.03 -10.60 18.51
CA GLY A 19 -7.49 -11.53 19.54
C GLY A 19 -8.96 -11.29 19.85
N SER A 20 -9.58 -12.20 20.62
CA SER A 20 -11.02 -12.26 20.85
C SER A 20 -11.68 -10.98 21.40
N ALA A 21 -10.89 -10.05 21.94
CA ALA A 21 -11.35 -8.76 22.45
C ALA A 21 -10.49 -7.57 21.98
N ARG A 22 -9.56 -7.77 21.04
CA ARG A 22 -8.57 -6.76 20.64
C ARG A 22 -8.37 -6.77 19.14
N HIS A 23 -8.55 -5.60 18.54
CA HIS A 23 -8.23 -5.36 17.14
C HIS A 23 -6.75 -5.63 16.85
N GLY A 24 -6.50 -6.28 15.72
CA GLY A 24 -5.14 -6.44 15.19
C GLY A 24 -4.57 -5.07 14.82
N ARG A 25 -3.25 -4.92 14.95
CA ARG A 25 -2.55 -3.70 14.55
C ARG A 25 -1.14 -4.00 14.07
N ALA A 26 -0.79 -3.49 12.90
CA ALA A 26 0.59 -3.43 12.41
C ALA A 26 0.98 -1.98 12.13
N ILE A 27 2.23 -1.59 12.40
CA ILE A 27 2.79 -0.28 12.03
C ILE A 27 4.03 -0.51 11.17
N TYR A 28 4.00 0.03 9.96
CA TYR A 28 5.04 -0.05 8.96
C TYR A 28 5.76 1.30 8.84
N GLU A 29 7.08 1.27 8.68
CA GLU A 29 7.84 2.44 8.24
C GLU A 29 8.01 2.40 6.72
N VAL A 30 7.59 3.47 6.05
CA VAL A 30 7.83 3.68 4.62
C VAL A 30 8.89 4.76 4.48
N ALA A 31 10.06 4.37 3.98
CA ALA A 31 11.19 5.28 3.82
C ALA A 31 10.81 6.52 2.99
N GLY A 32 11.01 7.71 3.56
CA GLY A 32 10.67 8.99 2.91
C GLY A 32 9.20 9.41 3.01
N SER A 33 8.30 8.53 3.48
CA SER A 33 6.85 8.84 3.61
C SER A 33 6.34 8.81 5.05
N GLY A 34 7.06 8.17 5.98
CA GLY A 34 6.71 8.13 7.41
C GLY A 34 6.08 6.81 7.86
N LEU A 35 5.30 6.86 8.94
CA LEU A 35 4.68 5.68 9.53
C LEU A 35 3.25 5.48 9.03
N TYR A 36 2.94 4.24 8.69
CA TYR A 36 1.60 3.80 8.36
C TYR A 36 1.16 2.74 9.37
N GLN A 37 -0.09 2.77 9.80
CA GLN A 37 -0.69 1.70 10.59
C GLN A 37 -1.77 0.99 9.77
N VAL A 38 -1.95 -0.30 10.03
CA VAL A 38 -3.11 -1.07 9.61
C VAL A 38 -3.79 -1.63 10.85
N THR A 39 -5.08 -1.36 11.01
CA THR A 39 -5.89 -1.94 12.10
C THR A 39 -6.92 -2.90 11.54
N ALA A 40 -6.99 -4.10 12.11
CA ALA A 40 -7.94 -5.15 11.73
C ALA A 40 -9.07 -5.23 12.77
N ALA A 41 -10.32 -5.07 12.31
CA ALA A 41 -11.50 -5.10 13.16
C ALA A 41 -12.68 -5.69 12.39
N LYS A 42 -13.23 -6.82 12.88
CA LYS A 42 -14.48 -7.42 12.34
C LYS A 42 -14.44 -7.67 10.81
N GLY A 43 -13.29 -8.05 10.28
CA GLY A 43 -13.10 -8.28 8.84
C GLY A 43 -12.78 -7.02 8.02
N GLU A 44 -12.74 -5.84 8.65
CA GLU A 44 -12.32 -4.59 8.02
C GLU A 44 -10.86 -4.27 8.39
N PHE A 45 -10.14 -3.70 7.43
CA PHE A 45 -8.75 -3.29 7.54
C PHE A 45 -8.63 -1.80 7.20
N ALA A 46 -8.43 -0.97 8.22
CA ALA A 46 -8.21 0.46 8.02
C ALA A 46 -6.70 0.76 7.94
N VAL A 47 -6.27 1.41 6.87
CA VAL A 47 -4.91 1.92 6.68
C VAL A 47 -4.89 3.39 7.07
N SER A 48 -3.97 3.80 7.93
CA SER A 48 -3.83 5.19 8.37
C SER A 48 -2.37 5.64 8.30
N THR A 49 -2.14 6.94 8.09
CA THR A 49 -0.80 7.55 8.19
C THR A 49 -0.67 8.40 9.46
N LEU A 50 0.56 8.53 9.98
CA LEU A 50 0.83 9.37 11.13
C LEU A 50 1.05 10.83 10.71
N THR A 51 0.20 11.72 11.22
CA THR A 51 0.33 13.17 11.08
C THR A 51 0.65 13.83 12.43
N GLN A 52 0.85 15.15 12.45
CA GLN A 52 1.01 15.92 13.69
C GLN A 52 -0.18 15.81 14.64
N SER A 53 -1.38 15.59 14.09
CA SER A 53 -2.63 15.46 14.86
C SER A 53 -2.91 14.01 15.28
N GLY A 54 -2.03 13.07 14.92
CA GLY A 54 -2.21 11.64 15.14
C GLY A 54 -2.51 10.86 13.87
N TRP A 55 -3.11 9.69 14.02
CA TRP A 55 -3.41 8.78 12.93
C TRP A 55 -4.58 9.29 12.09
N THR A 56 -4.35 9.49 10.80
CA THR A 56 -5.36 9.88 9.81
C THR A 56 -5.65 8.69 8.90
N GLU A 57 -6.90 8.23 8.89
CA GLU A 57 -7.35 7.15 8.01
C GLU A 57 -7.25 7.57 6.55
N LEU A 58 -6.82 6.65 5.70
CA LEU A 58 -6.59 6.86 4.28
C LEU A 58 -7.55 6.03 3.44
N ILE A 59 -7.69 4.76 3.81
CA ILE A 59 -8.57 3.80 3.14
C ILE A 59 -9.00 2.73 4.15
N THR A 60 -10.21 2.23 3.97
CA THR A 60 -10.75 1.07 4.66
C THR A 60 -11.07 0.03 3.62
N LEU A 61 -10.62 -1.20 3.87
CA LEU A 61 -10.69 -2.34 2.96
C LEU A 61 -11.36 -3.52 3.64
N ASP A 62 -12.09 -4.33 2.88
CA ASP A 62 -12.70 -5.56 3.36
C ASP A 62 -12.44 -6.74 2.41
N GLU A 63 -13.10 -7.88 2.65
CA GLU A 63 -12.97 -9.08 1.81
C GLU A 63 -13.35 -8.83 0.34
N SER A 64 -14.26 -7.90 0.06
CA SER A 64 -14.68 -7.51 -1.29
C SER A 64 -13.55 -6.84 -2.08
N ASP A 65 -12.59 -6.23 -1.37
CA ASP A 65 -11.37 -5.66 -1.95
C ASP A 65 -10.25 -6.70 -2.11
N GLY A 66 -10.51 -7.97 -1.76
CA GLY A 66 -9.53 -9.05 -1.84
C GLY A 66 -8.49 -9.03 -0.71
N VAL A 67 -8.81 -8.42 0.44
CA VAL A 67 -7.94 -8.34 1.62
C VAL A 67 -8.38 -9.34 2.69
N SER A 68 -7.43 -10.12 3.19
CA SER A 68 -7.62 -11.08 4.29
C SER A 68 -6.71 -10.80 5.49
N ASN A 69 -5.72 -9.92 5.35
CA ASN A 69 -4.78 -9.59 6.42
C ASN A 69 -4.17 -8.18 6.28
N ALA A 70 -3.49 -7.73 7.33
CA ALA A 70 -2.91 -6.39 7.39
C ALA A 70 -1.80 -6.15 6.34
N LEU A 71 -1.06 -7.20 5.94
CA LEU A 71 -0.02 -7.09 4.93
C LEU A 71 -0.60 -6.80 3.55
N GLU A 72 -1.69 -7.49 3.18
CA GLU A 72 -2.42 -7.27 1.94
C GLU A 72 -3.05 -5.88 1.88
N ALA A 73 -3.66 -5.42 2.98
CA ALA A 73 -4.19 -4.06 3.06
C ALA A 73 -3.09 -3.00 2.80
N MET A 74 -1.92 -3.17 3.41
CA MET A 74 -0.78 -2.28 3.18
C MET A 74 -0.27 -2.38 1.73
N GLN A 75 -0.25 -3.58 1.15
CA GLN A 75 0.18 -3.79 -0.24
C GLN A 75 -0.73 -3.06 -1.23
N ILE A 76 -2.05 -3.10 -1.04
CA ILE A 76 -3.02 -2.36 -1.87
C ILE A 76 -2.77 -0.85 -1.77
N TRP A 77 -2.59 -0.34 -0.55
CA TRP A 77 -2.30 1.07 -0.33
C TRP A 77 -1.01 1.53 -1.04
N LEU A 78 0.07 0.74 -0.98
CA LEU A 78 1.29 1.04 -1.74
C LEU A 78 1.01 1.05 -3.25
N GLY A 79 0.24 0.08 -3.74
CA GLY A 79 -0.18 -0.01 -5.14
C GLY A 79 -0.89 1.24 -5.63
N ILE A 80 -1.80 1.80 -4.84
CA ILE A 80 -2.53 3.04 -5.15
C ILE A 80 -1.58 4.25 -5.26
N GLN A 81 -0.55 4.33 -4.41
CA GLN A 81 0.42 5.41 -4.44
C GLN A 81 1.39 5.34 -5.63
N THR A 82 1.66 4.14 -6.15
CA THR A 82 2.51 3.97 -7.33
C THR A 82 1.71 4.17 -8.61
N PRO A 83 1.99 5.22 -9.41
CA PRO A 83 1.38 5.34 -10.72
C PRO A 83 1.85 4.17 -11.60
N THR A 84 0.96 3.25 -11.90
CA THR A 84 1.19 2.23 -12.94
C THR A 84 1.20 2.95 -14.29
N PRO A 85 2.30 2.94 -15.05
CA PRO A 85 2.25 3.45 -16.42
C PRO A 85 1.19 2.65 -17.19
N PRO A 86 0.30 3.30 -17.97
CA PRO A 86 -0.66 2.56 -18.77
C PRO A 86 0.10 1.58 -19.67
N ALA A 87 -0.29 0.32 -19.64
CA ALA A 87 0.27 -0.71 -20.51
C ALA A 87 -0.14 -0.41 -21.95
N GLY A 88 0.62 0.44 -22.65
CA GLY A 88 0.32 0.80 -24.02
C GLY A 88 0.80 2.19 -24.43
N ASP A 89 2.09 2.49 -24.27
CA ASP A 89 2.74 3.47 -25.14
C ASP A 89 4.22 3.06 -25.34
N SER A 90 4.40 1.84 -25.90
CA SER A 90 5.61 1.58 -26.67
C SER A 90 5.43 2.34 -27.98
N ALA A 91 5.93 3.58 -27.99
CA ALA A 91 5.92 4.48 -29.12
C ALA A 91 6.27 3.74 -30.42
N ALA A 92 5.31 3.69 -31.33
CA ALA A 92 5.52 3.41 -32.74
C ALA A 92 6.44 4.50 -33.30
N GLY A 93 7.72 4.20 -33.44
CA GLY A 93 8.72 5.17 -33.84
C GLY A 93 9.89 4.53 -34.55
N GLU A 94 9.65 3.90 -35.70
CA GLU A 94 10.68 3.85 -36.75
C GLU A 94 9.97 3.75 -38.10
N ARG A 95 9.69 4.91 -38.71
CA ARG A 95 9.31 4.97 -40.12
C ARG A 95 10.51 4.48 -40.93
N SER A 96 10.31 3.43 -41.71
CA SER A 96 11.21 3.02 -42.78
C SER A 96 11.60 4.23 -43.64
N GLY A 97 12.85 4.68 -43.48
CA GLY A 97 13.54 5.44 -44.51
C GLY A 97 14.02 4.46 -45.57
N ALA A 98 13.26 4.34 -46.66
CA ALA A 98 13.80 3.93 -47.92
C ALA A 98 14.39 5.18 -48.59
N ASP A 99 15.71 5.22 -48.79
CA ASP A 99 16.34 6.07 -49.80
C ASP A 99 17.79 5.62 -50.04
N GLY A 100 18.15 5.41 -51.31
CA GLY A 100 19.53 5.31 -51.81
C GLY A 100 20.02 3.94 -52.25
#